data_AF-A0A7S2YCT3-F1
#
_entry.id   AF-A0A7S2YCT3-F1
#
_cell.length_a   1.000
_cell.length_b   1.000
_cell.length_c   1.000
_cell.angle_alpha   90.00
_cell.angle_beta   90.00
_cell.angle_gamma   90.00
#
_symmetry.space_group_name_H-M   'P 1'
#
loop_
_entity.id
_entity.type
_entity.pdbx_description
1 polymer ?
#
loop_
_entity_poly.entity_id
_entity_poly.type
_entity_poly.pdbx_seq_one_letter_code
_entity_poly.pdbx_strand_id
1 'polypeptide(L)'
;LQQELALTVQFLDRDERNFHCWNYRRFVVSLLLLLQKQATARSAIKSSIATGTGSWDVLLQGGENDKIDEQILLMGAQVAAPAAPSIDEEEKADLADGAAPDSTDWIAHEWIFTKQKIEQNFSNFSAFHYRSKLYPLVQPLLEDELQLVENAIFTEPDDQTAWWYQSFLLRQNTTSDEILSQWQSHVSNLEELAEEVPHSKWVVLGMVNCGMMLLKRQQDSSDAGSQRTALLTQCQKLIDLDPDRKGRYVSLEQTILKIA
;
A
#
# COMPACT_ATOMS: atom_id res chain seq x y z
N LEU A 1 18.83 -18.03 6.84
CA LEU A 1 17.70 -17.10 6.56
C LEU A 1 17.97 -15.69 7.07
N GLN A 2 18.26 -15.45 8.36
CA GLN A 2 18.62 -14.10 8.82
C GLN A 2 19.87 -13.53 8.11
N GLN A 3 20.90 -14.35 7.88
CA GLN A 3 22.07 -13.96 7.07
C GLN A 3 21.70 -13.62 5.62
N GLU A 4 20.77 -14.35 5.02
CA GLU A 4 20.26 -14.06 3.66
C GLU A 4 19.49 -12.73 3.64
N LEU A 5 18.70 -12.45 4.68
CA LEU A 5 18.00 -11.18 4.83
C LEU A 5 18.99 -10.02 4.94
N ALA A 6 20.05 -10.17 5.74
CA ALA A 6 21.13 -9.19 5.84
C ALA A 6 21.88 -9.01 4.50
N LEU A 7 22.09 -10.08 3.73
CA LEU A 7 22.70 -10.00 2.40
C LEU A 7 21.84 -9.19 1.44
N THR A 8 20.51 -9.31 1.50
CA THR A 8 19.62 -8.49 0.66
C THR A 8 19.76 -6.99 0.94
N VAL A 9 20.05 -6.59 2.18
CA VAL A 9 20.34 -5.18 2.51
C VAL A 9 21.56 -4.71 1.74
N GLN A 10 22.67 -5.46 1.78
CA GLN A 10 23.90 -5.11 1.09
C GLN A 10 23.76 -5.05 -0.44
N PHE A 11 22.86 -5.83 -1.02
CA PHE A 11 22.55 -5.74 -2.45
C PHE A 11 21.67 -4.53 -2.77
N LEU A 12 20.68 -4.23 -1.93
CA LEU A 12 19.83 -3.06 -2.08
C LEU A 12 20.55 -1.74 -1.76
N ASP A 13 21.67 -1.77 -1.05
CA ASP A 13 22.54 -0.59 -0.88
C ASP A 13 23.38 -0.31 -2.14
N ARG A 14 23.60 -1.33 -2.99
CA ARG A 14 24.28 -1.15 -4.28
C ARG A 14 23.31 -0.82 -5.42
N ASP A 15 22.14 -1.43 -5.41
CA ASP A 15 21.07 -1.19 -6.36
C ASP A 15 19.72 -1.32 -5.65
N GLU A 16 19.25 -0.22 -5.11
CA GLU A 16 18.00 -0.16 -4.36
C GLU A 16 16.77 -0.40 -5.22
N ARG A 17 16.90 -0.33 -6.55
CA ARG A 17 15.79 -0.56 -7.49
C ARG A 17 15.77 -2.00 -8.00
N ASN A 18 16.71 -2.85 -7.58
CA ASN A 18 16.83 -4.23 -8.02
C ASN A 18 15.59 -5.07 -7.65
N PHE A 19 14.67 -5.22 -8.61
CA PHE A 19 13.41 -5.92 -8.40
C PHE A 19 13.60 -7.39 -7.98
N HIS A 20 14.65 -8.06 -8.48
CA HIS A 20 14.94 -9.44 -8.10
C HIS A 20 15.40 -9.55 -6.65
N CYS A 21 16.22 -8.62 -6.17
CA CYS A 21 16.65 -8.58 -4.79
C CYS A 21 15.48 -8.33 -3.84
N TRP A 22 14.56 -7.41 -4.19
CA TRP A 22 13.33 -7.19 -3.42
C TRP A 22 12.44 -8.44 -3.37
N ASN A 23 12.27 -9.15 -4.49
CA ASN A 23 11.52 -10.40 -4.50
C ASN A 23 12.20 -11.50 -3.68
N TYR A 24 13.53 -11.59 -3.75
CA TYR A 24 14.29 -12.55 -2.96
C TYR A 24 14.20 -12.23 -1.45
N ARG A 25 14.32 -10.96 -1.07
CA ARG A 25 14.10 -10.49 0.30
C ARG A 25 12.73 -10.91 0.81
N ARG A 26 11.69 -10.64 0.02
CA ARG A 26 10.31 -11.05 0.32
C ARG A 26 10.17 -12.56 0.50
N PHE A 27 10.83 -13.35 -0.35
CA PHE A 27 10.88 -14.81 -0.21
C PHE A 27 11.55 -15.24 1.10
N VAL A 28 12.71 -14.68 1.45
CA VAL A 28 13.41 -14.98 2.71
C VAL A 28 12.53 -14.66 3.93
N VAL A 29 11.86 -13.50 3.92
CA VAL A 29 10.91 -13.10 4.98
C VAL A 29 9.75 -14.08 5.10
N SER A 30 9.19 -14.53 3.97
CA SER A 30 8.12 -15.54 4.00
C SER A 30 8.55 -16.86 4.64
N LEU A 31 9.80 -17.30 4.41
CA LEU A 31 10.36 -18.50 5.05
C LEU A 31 10.59 -18.28 6.55
N LEU A 32 11.05 -17.10 6.95
CA LEU A 32 11.21 -16.75 8.38
C LEU A 32 9.87 -16.79 9.12
N LEU A 33 8.81 -16.22 8.53
CA LEU A 33 7.45 -16.26 9.08
C LEU A 33 6.90 -17.68 9.18
N LEU A 34 7.13 -18.52 8.17
CA LEU A 34 6.72 -19.93 8.21
C LEU A 34 7.40 -20.69 9.35
N LEU A 35 8.71 -20.49 9.55
CA LEU A 35 9.45 -21.11 10.65
C LEU A 35 8.96 -20.61 12.01
N GLN A 36 8.67 -19.32 12.14
CA GLN A 36 8.11 -18.74 13.36
C GLN A 36 6.76 -19.37 13.71
N LYS A 37 5.84 -19.48 12.74
CA LYS A 37 4.53 -20.15 12.93
C LYS A 37 4.66 -21.61 13.36
N GLN A 38 5.60 -22.35 12.77
CA GLN A 38 5.84 -23.75 13.16
C GLN A 38 6.42 -23.85 14.58
N ALA A 39 7.31 -22.94 14.96
CA ALA A 39 7.90 -22.92 16.30
C ALA A 39 6.87 -22.58 17.37
N THR A 40 6.00 -21.58 17.13
CA THR A 40 4.92 -21.22 18.06
C THR A 40 3.90 -22.35 18.22
N ALA A 41 3.49 -22.99 17.13
CA ALA A 41 2.60 -24.15 17.17
C ALA A 41 3.19 -25.31 17.99
N ARG A 42 4.47 -25.64 17.79
CA ARG A 42 5.17 -26.68 18.58
C ARG A 42 5.29 -26.31 20.06
N SER A 43 5.54 -25.03 20.36
CA SER A 43 5.61 -24.53 21.74
C SER A 43 4.26 -24.60 22.43
N ALA A 44 3.17 -24.20 21.75
CA ALA A 44 1.81 -24.29 22.25
C ALA A 44 1.40 -25.74 22.56
N ILE A 45 1.75 -26.69 21.68
CA ILE A 45 1.54 -28.13 21.92
C ILE A 45 2.31 -28.60 23.15
N LYS A 46 3.60 -28.25 23.29
CA LYS A 46 4.40 -28.63 24.47
C LYS A 46 3.81 -28.07 25.76
N SER A 47 3.33 -26.82 25.73
CA SER A 47 2.66 -26.17 26.86
C SER A 47 1.34 -26.86 27.24
N SER A 48 0.52 -27.24 26.25
CA SER A 48 -0.73 -27.99 26.49
C SER A 48 -0.47 -29.38 27.08
N ILE A 49 0.55 -30.09 26.59
CA ILE A 49 0.98 -31.38 27.14
C ILE A 49 1.49 -31.20 28.59
N ALA A 50 2.26 -30.15 28.87
CA ALA A 50 2.82 -29.89 30.19
C ALA A 50 1.77 -29.49 31.25
N THR A 51 0.66 -28.86 30.83
CA THR A 51 -0.44 -28.44 31.71
C THR A 51 -1.49 -29.54 31.94
N GLY A 52 -1.31 -30.73 31.35
CA GLY A 52 -2.18 -31.90 31.60
C GLY A 52 -3.59 -31.79 31.04
N THR A 53 -3.86 -30.84 30.14
CA THR A 53 -5.21 -30.60 29.58
C THR A 53 -5.59 -31.52 28.42
N GLY A 54 -4.65 -32.32 27.90
CA GLY A 54 -4.92 -33.53 27.11
C GLY A 54 -5.92 -33.41 25.95
N SER A 55 -6.12 -32.21 25.39
CA SER A 55 -7.09 -32.02 24.31
C SER A 55 -6.40 -32.17 22.96
N TRP A 56 -6.59 -33.35 22.36
CA TRP A 56 -6.25 -33.63 20.96
C TRP A 56 -7.10 -32.82 19.96
N ASP A 57 -8.17 -32.14 20.44
CA ASP A 57 -9.10 -31.37 19.60
C ASP A 57 -8.45 -30.18 18.91
N VAL A 58 -7.35 -29.65 19.45
CA VAL A 58 -6.55 -28.57 18.82
C VAL A 58 -6.00 -29.02 17.46
N LEU A 59 -5.74 -30.32 17.28
CA LEU A 59 -5.21 -30.87 16.04
C LEU A 59 -6.29 -31.18 15.00
N LEU A 60 -7.52 -31.47 15.44
CA LEU A 60 -8.65 -31.81 14.55
C LEU A 60 -9.49 -30.61 14.13
N GLN A 61 -9.45 -29.49 14.88
CA GLN A 61 -10.02 -28.23 14.41
C GLN A 61 -9.21 -27.59 13.27
N GLY A 62 -8.01 -28.12 12.97
CA GLY A 62 -7.22 -27.78 11.78
C GLY A 62 -7.52 -28.64 10.55
N GLY A 63 -8.50 -29.56 10.61
CA GLY A 63 -8.76 -30.53 9.55
C GLY A 63 -10.18 -30.48 9.00
N GLU A 64 -10.47 -29.50 8.15
CA GLU A 64 -11.44 -29.61 7.02
C GLU A 64 -11.53 -28.34 6.16
N ASN A 65 -10.85 -27.25 6.52
CA ASN A 65 -10.70 -26.05 5.68
C ASN A 65 -9.24 -25.72 5.34
N ASP A 66 -8.36 -26.72 5.34
CA ASP A 66 -6.95 -26.63 4.93
C ASP A 66 -6.85 -26.51 3.39
N LYS A 67 -7.58 -25.55 2.81
CA LYS A 67 -7.03 -24.81 1.69
C LYS A 67 -5.84 -24.09 2.29
N ILE A 68 -4.63 -24.46 1.87
CA ILE A 68 -3.45 -23.61 2.01
C ILE A 68 -3.94 -22.18 1.80
N ASP A 69 -3.90 -21.36 2.85
CA ASP A 69 -4.28 -19.96 2.75
C ASP A 69 -3.50 -19.40 1.57
N GLU A 70 -4.19 -19.14 0.45
CA GLU A 70 -3.59 -18.47 -0.71
C GLU A 70 -3.03 -17.09 -0.29
N GLN A 71 -3.42 -16.60 0.90
CA GLN A 71 -2.83 -15.45 1.59
C GLN A 71 -1.35 -15.62 1.97
N ILE A 72 -0.86 -16.85 2.20
CA ILE A 72 0.56 -17.11 2.51
C ILE A 72 1.39 -17.28 1.23
N LEU A 73 0.74 -17.51 0.08
CA LEU A 73 1.42 -17.45 -1.20
C LEU A 73 1.64 -15.99 -1.57
N LEU A 74 2.73 -15.42 -1.03
CA LEU A 74 3.30 -14.14 -1.39
C LEU A 74 3.96 -14.21 -2.79
N MET A 75 3.27 -14.85 -3.73
CA MET A 75 3.50 -14.95 -5.16
C MET A 75 2.16 -14.67 -5.82
N GLY A 76 1.86 -13.38 -6.00
CA GLY A 76 0.88 -12.85 -6.95
C GLY A 76 -0.54 -13.45 -6.94
N ALA A 77 -1.43 -12.90 -6.12
CA ALA A 77 -2.83 -12.64 -6.49
C ALA A 77 -3.43 -11.61 -5.51
N GLN A 78 -4.25 -10.70 -6.01
CA GLN A 78 -5.00 -9.71 -5.23
C GLN A 78 -6.24 -10.36 -4.62
N VAL A 79 -6.37 -10.37 -3.29
CA VAL A 79 -7.66 -10.54 -2.59
C VAL A 79 -7.60 -9.80 -1.24
N ALA A 80 -8.69 -9.09 -0.91
CA ALA A 80 -8.89 -8.32 0.32
C ALA A 80 -9.03 -9.21 1.56
N ALA A 81 -8.56 -8.73 2.72
CA ALA A 81 -8.60 -9.41 4.02
C ALA A 81 -9.32 -8.56 5.09
N PRO A 82 -9.90 -9.18 6.15
CA PRO A 82 -10.58 -8.47 7.23
C PRO A 82 -9.60 -7.93 8.30
N ALA A 83 -10.13 -7.05 9.16
CA ALA A 83 -9.40 -6.16 10.07
C ALA A 83 -8.44 -6.86 11.05
N ALA A 84 -7.18 -6.37 11.08
CA ALA A 84 -6.15 -6.72 12.06
C ALA A 84 -5.98 -5.56 13.09
N PRO A 85 -5.43 -5.82 14.30
CA PRO A 85 -5.38 -4.82 15.36
C PRO A 85 -4.38 -3.70 15.05
N SER A 86 -4.73 -2.47 15.45
CA SER A 86 -3.93 -1.25 15.30
C SER A 86 -2.62 -1.32 16.07
N ILE A 87 -1.52 -0.88 15.44
CA ILE A 87 -0.18 -0.80 16.05
C ILE A 87 0.03 0.65 16.55
N ASP A 88 0.41 0.80 17.82
CA ASP A 88 0.61 2.08 18.50
C ASP A 88 1.92 2.80 18.07
N GLU A 89 1.93 4.13 18.12
CA GLU A 89 2.95 5.01 17.52
C GLU A 89 4.35 4.98 18.18
N GLU A 90 4.51 4.39 19.36
CA GLU A 90 5.77 4.45 20.12
C GLU A 90 6.90 3.55 19.59
N GLU A 91 6.62 2.57 18.72
CA GLU A 91 7.65 1.65 18.19
C GLU A 91 8.47 2.22 17.01
N LYS A 92 8.15 3.44 16.52
CA LYS A 92 8.80 4.07 15.35
C LYS A 92 10.25 4.55 15.62
N ALA A 93 10.70 4.69 16.87
CA ALA A 93 11.92 5.44 17.20
C ALA A 93 13.23 4.63 17.35
N ASP A 94 13.20 3.31 17.61
CA ASP A 94 14.38 2.60 18.14
C ASP A 94 15.22 1.80 17.10
N LEU A 95 14.89 1.82 15.82
CA LEU A 95 15.48 0.89 14.82
C LEU A 95 16.46 1.54 13.82
N ALA A 96 17.06 2.69 14.17
CA ALA A 96 18.00 3.42 13.31
C ALA A 96 19.44 2.85 13.29
N ASP A 97 19.78 1.91 14.19
CA ASP A 97 21.08 1.23 14.18
C ASP A 97 20.95 -0.18 13.64
N GLY A 98 21.84 -0.57 12.73
CA GLY A 98 21.88 -1.85 12.02
C GLY A 98 22.14 -3.10 12.87
N ALA A 99 21.59 -3.17 14.08
CA ALA A 99 21.47 -4.37 14.87
C ALA A 99 20.34 -5.26 14.31
N ALA A 100 20.60 -6.57 14.22
CA ALA A 100 19.57 -7.53 13.88
C ALA A 100 18.44 -7.43 14.91
N PRO A 101 17.17 -7.25 14.49
CA PRO A 101 16.12 -6.95 15.43
C PRO A 101 15.85 -8.11 16.36
N ASP A 102 15.84 -7.81 17.66
CA ASP A 102 15.40 -8.70 18.75
C ASP A 102 13.86 -8.91 18.72
N SER A 103 13.15 -8.14 17.90
CA SER A 103 11.72 -8.28 17.63
C SER A 103 11.47 -9.40 16.61
N THR A 104 10.59 -10.34 16.95
CA THR A 104 10.19 -11.43 16.05
C THR A 104 9.12 -10.98 15.05
N ASP A 105 8.83 -9.69 14.93
CA ASP A 105 7.87 -9.17 13.96
C ASP A 105 8.55 -8.82 12.63
N TRP A 106 8.70 -9.83 11.78
CA TRP A 106 9.27 -9.63 10.44
C TRP A 106 8.43 -8.71 9.57
N ILE A 107 7.11 -8.64 9.76
CA ILE A 107 6.24 -7.80 8.93
C ILE A 107 6.44 -6.32 9.29
N ALA A 108 6.49 -5.99 10.58
CA ALA A 108 6.78 -4.64 11.04
C ALA A 108 8.14 -4.14 10.54
N HIS A 109 9.19 -4.97 10.61
CA HIS A 109 10.51 -4.60 10.09
C HIS A 109 10.50 -4.33 8.58
N GLU A 110 9.84 -5.16 7.79
CA GLU A 110 9.75 -4.92 6.35
C GLU A 110 8.92 -3.68 6.01
N TRP A 111 7.89 -3.39 6.80
CA TRP A 111 7.11 -2.16 6.67
C TRP A 111 7.97 -0.90 6.88
N ILE A 112 8.80 -0.90 7.93
CA ILE A 112 9.75 0.17 8.21
C ILE A 112 10.81 0.26 7.11
N PHE A 113 11.39 -0.88 6.72
CA PHE A 113 12.44 -0.94 5.72
C PHE A 113 11.98 -0.40 4.35
N THR A 114 10.75 -0.73 3.93
CA THR A 114 10.20 -0.19 2.68
C THR A 114 10.00 1.32 2.75
N LYS A 115 9.54 1.87 3.89
CA LYS A 115 9.41 3.32 4.08
C LYS A 115 10.78 4.01 3.96
N GLN A 116 11.79 3.51 4.67
CA GLN A 116 13.16 4.06 4.60
C GLN A 116 13.71 4.08 3.17
N LYS A 117 13.53 3.00 2.40
CA LYS A 117 13.99 2.93 1.01
C LYS A 117 13.20 3.81 0.04
N ILE A 118 11.93 4.12 0.35
CA ILE A 118 11.13 5.08 -0.42
C ILE A 118 11.59 6.51 -0.11
N GLU A 119 11.81 6.85 1.16
CA GLU A 119 12.27 8.19 1.58
C GLU A 119 13.69 8.50 1.10
N GLN A 120 14.53 7.48 0.89
CA GLN A 120 15.84 7.61 0.25
C GLN A 120 15.74 7.90 -1.25
N ASN A 121 14.73 7.35 -1.93
CA ASN A 121 14.52 7.50 -3.37
C ASN A 121 13.04 7.29 -3.75
N PHE A 122 12.34 8.40 -4.01
CA PHE A 122 10.92 8.37 -4.38
C PHE A 122 10.65 7.70 -5.74
N SER A 123 11.65 7.61 -6.61
CA SER A 123 11.61 6.86 -7.86
C SER A 123 11.81 5.33 -7.67
N ASN A 124 11.89 4.82 -6.43
CA ASN A 124 12.09 3.39 -6.14
C ASN A 124 10.78 2.58 -6.24
N PHE A 125 10.37 2.29 -7.48
CA PHE A 125 9.18 1.47 -7.75
C PHE A 125 9.20 0.11 -7.05
N SER A 126 10.38 -0.53 -6.93
CA SER A 126 10.48 -1.84 -6.31
C SER A 126 10.12 -1.81 -4.81
N ALA A 127 10.51 -0.75 -4.10
CA ALA A 127 10.14 -0.53 -2.70
C ALA A 127 8.63 -0.27 -2.54
N PHE A 128 8.05 0.65 -3.34
CA PHE A 128 6.60 0.89 -3.35
C PHE A 128 5.79 -0.36 -3.71
N HIS A 129 6.25 -1.13 -4.68
CA HIS A 129 5.61 -2.38 -5.05
C HIS A 129 5.64 -3.38 -3.87
N TYR A 130 6.78 -3.52 -3.18
CA TYR A 130 6.82 -4.40 -2.01
C TYR A 130 5.94 -3.88 -0.86
N ARG A 131 5.95 -2.56 -0.58
CA ARG A 131 5.04 -1.92 0.39
C ARG A 131 3.57 -2.25 0.09
N SER A 132 3.15 -2.23 -1.18
CA SER A 132 1.78 -2.62 -1.59
C SER A 132 1.43 -4.08 -1.26
N LYS A 133 2.42 -4.98 -1.16
CA LYS A 133 2.21 -6.37 -0.74
C LYS A 133 2.14 -6.53 0.77
N LEU A 134 2.79 -5.65 1.52
CA LEU A 134 2.74 -5.61 2.99
C LEU A 134 1.48 -4.91 3.50
N TYR A 135 0.95 -3.94 2.74
CA TYR A 135 -0.24 -3.16 3.08
C TYR A 135 -1.41 -3.99 3.65
N PRO A 136 -1.90 -5.08 3.01
CA PRO A 136 -3.02 -5.86 3.55
C PRO A 136 -2.70 -6.61 4.85
N LEU A 137 -1.41 -6.82 5.16
CA LEU A 137 -0.96 -7.49 6.38
C LEU A 137 -0.80 -6.50 7.55
N VAL A 138 -0.39 -5.26 7.25
CA VAL A 138 -0.16 -4.20 8.25
C VAL A 138 -1.41 -3.37 8.52
N GLN A 139 -2.21 -3.11 7.48
CA GLN A 139 -3.40 -2.25 7.52
C GLN A 139 -3.12 -0.88 8.18
N PRO A 140 -2.14 -0.11 7.65
CA PRO A 140 -1.75 1.17 8.21
C PRO A 140 -2.89 2.20 8.13
N LEU A 141 -2.75 3.29 8.89
CA LEU A 141 -3.59 4.47 8.71
C LEU A 141 -3.38 5.06 7.31
N LEU A 142 -4.47 5.39 6.63
CA LEU A 142 -4.42 5.98 5.29
C LEU A 142 -3.69 7.33 5.30
N GLU A 143 -3.86 8.13 6.35
CA GLU A 143 -3.21 9.43 6.51
C GLU A 143 -1.68 9.34 6.41
N ASP A 144 -1.06 8.41 7.15
CA ASP A 144 0.38 8.14 7.10
C ASP A 144 0.86 7.81 5.68
N GLU A 145 0.07 7.03 4.94
CA GLU A 145 0.41 6.60 3.58
C GLU A 145 0.18 7.71 2.54
N LEU A 146 -0.85 8.55 2.72
CA LEU A 146 -1.07 9.73 1.90
C LEU A 146 0.06 10.75 2.12
N GLN A 147 0.52 10.95 3.35
CA GLN A 147 1.66 11.82 3.63
C GLN A 147 2.93 11.32 2.91
N LEU A 148 3.18 10.01 2.90
CA LEU A 148 4.31 9.42 2.14
C LEU A 148 4.18 9.68 0.64
N VAL A 149 2.97 9.54 0.08
CA VAL A 149 2.68 9.84 -1.32
C VAL A 149 2.87 11.32 -1.61
N GLU A 150 2.38 12.21 -0.74
CA GLU A 150 2.52 13.66 -0.88
C GLU A 150 3.99 14.07 -0.88
N ASN A 151 4.79 13.60 0.07
CA ASN A 151 6.23 13.87 0.08
C ASN A 151 6.89 13.48 -1.26
N ALA A 152 6.49 12.35 -1.84
CA ALA A 152 7.02 11.87 -3.10
C ALA A 152 6.56 12.72 -4.30
N ILE A 153 5.26 12.97 -4.46
CA ILE A 153 4.71 13.70 -5.63
C ILE A 153 5.05 15.19 -5.61
N PHE A 154 5.22 15.81 -4.43
CA PHE A 154 5.64 17.21 -4.33
C PHE A 154 7.14 17.37 -4.62
N THR A 155 7.93 16.30 -4.48
CA THR A 155 9.36 16.29 -4.84
C THR A 155 9.56 15.96 -6.32
N GLU A 156 8.88 14.92 -6.83
CA GLU A 156 9.03 14.41 -8.19
C GLU A 156 7.64 14.21 -8.86
N PRO A 157 6.91 15.30 -9.20
CA PRO A 157 5.52 15.21 -9.68
C PRO A 157 5.37 14.46 -11.01
N ASP A 158 6.44 14.36 -11.80
CA ASP A 158 6.43 13.64 -13.07
C ASP A 158 6.90 12.17 -12.97
N ASP A 159 7.34 11.72 -11.79
CA ASP A 159 7.66 10.31 -11.57
C ASP A 159 6.38 9.50 -11.33
N GLN A 160 6.19 8.46 -12.15
CA GLN A 160 4.95 7.68 -12.17
C GLN A 160 4.80 6.76 -10.94
N THR A 161 5.87 6.53 -10.21
CA THR A 161 5.95 5.57 -9.10
C THR A 161 4.98 5.95 -7.98
N ALA A 162 5.05 7.20 -7.52
CA ALA A 162 4.21 7.68 -6.44
C ALA A 162 2.73 7.71 -6.85
N TRP A 163 2.42 8.11 -8.08
CA TRP A 163 1.05 8.09 -8.62
C TRP A 163 0.48 6.68 -8.78
N TRP A 164 1.33 5.70 -9.11
CA TRP A 164 0.94 4.30 -9.11
C TRP A 164 0.54 3.84 -7.70
N TYR A 165 1.31 4.24 -6.68
CA TYR A 165 1.02 3.90 -5.28
C TYR A 165 -0.23 4.61 -4.75
N GLN A 166 -0.41 5.90 -5.05
CA GLN A 166 -1.66 6.63 -4.78
C GLN A 166 -2.87 5.89 -5.39
N SER A 167 -2.75 5.49 -6.66
CA SER A 167 -3.80 4.72 -7.35
C SER A 167 -4.04 3.34 -6.72
N PHE A 168 -3.03 2.75 -6.07
CA PHE A 168 -3.18 1.53 -5.29
C PHE A 168 -3.95 1.80 -3.99
N LEU A 169 -3.58 2.82 -3.22
CA LEU A 169 -4.25 3.23 -1.98
C LEU A 169 -5.73 3.58 -2.24
N LEU A 170 -6.02 4.28 -3.33
CA LEU A 170 -7.38 4.63 -3.75
C LEU A 170 -8.24 3.38 -4.00
N ARG A 171 -7.64 2.26 -4.43
CA ARG A 171 -8.36 0.99 -4.61
C ARG A 171 -8.59 0.23 -3.30
N GLN A 172 -7.76 0.45 -2.28
CA GLN A 172 -7.91 -0.20 -0.99
C GLN A 172 -8.90 0.54 -0.07
N ASN A 173 -8.93 1.88 -0.14
CA ASN A 173 -9.61 2.71 0.86
C ASN A 173 -10.72 3.56 0.23
N THR A 174 -11.96 3.05 0.20
CA THR A 174 -13.10 3.79 -0.42
C THR A 174 -14.41 3.73 0.35
N THR A 175 -14.41 3.21 1.58
CA THR A 175 -15.65 2.70 2.21
C THR A 175 -16.19 3.55 3.37
N SER A 176 -15.35 4.30 4.09
CA SER A 176 -15.76 5.09 5.27
C SER A 176 -15.77 6.59 4.98
N ASP A 177 -16.68 7.35 5.61
CA ASP A 177 -16.75 8.81 5.47
C ASP A 177 -15.47 9.51 5.94
N GLU A 178 -14.83 8.99 6.99
CA GLU A 178 -13.53 9.47 7.48
C GLU A 178 -12.43 9.30 6.41
N ILE A 179 -12.47 8.20 5.67
CA ILE A 179 -11.56 7.96 4.54
C ILE A 179 -11.88 8.96 3.41
N LEU A 180 -13.15 9.28 3.17
CA LEU A 180 -13.52 10.28 2.16
C LEU A 180 -12.99 11.67 2.50
N SER A 181 -13.04 12.09 3.77
CA SER A 181 -12.47 13.39 4.19
C SER A 181 -10.95 13.45 3.98
N GLN A 182 -10.22 12.36 4.22
CA GLN A 182 -8.79 12.29 3.96
C GLN A 182 -8.49 12.43 2.45
N TRP A 183 -9.27 11.76 1.60
CA TRP A 183 -9.16 11.92 0.14
C TRP A 183 -9.54 13.32 -0.35
N GLN A 184 -10.51 13.99 0.28
CA GLN A 184 -10.86 15.37 -0.04
C GLN A 184 -9.71 16.33 0.31
N SER A 185 -9.10 16.16 1.49
CA SER A 185 -7.91 16.92 1.88
C SER A 185 -6.77 16.70 0.89
N HIS A 186 -6.53 15.45 0.50
CA HIS A 186 -5.52 15.11 -0.50
C HIS A 186 -5.79 15.77 -1.85
N VAL A 187 -7.05 15.79 -2.32
CA VAL A 187 -7.42 16.49 -3.56
C VAL A 187 -7.16 18.00 -3.46
N SER A 188 -7.45 18.63 -2.31
CA SER A 188 -7.13 20.05 -2.09
C SER A 188 -5.62 20.31 -2.21
N ASN A 189 -4.79 19.46 -1.62
CA ASN A 189 -3.32 19.57 -1.73
C ASN A 189 -2.86 19.42 -3.20
N LEU A 190 -3.50 18.53 -3.96
CA LEU A 190 -3.19 18.36 -5.38
C LEU A 190 -3.64 19.55 -6.24
N GLU A 191 -4.72 20.24 -5.87
CA GLU A 191 -5.17 21.47 -6.55
C GLU A 191 -4.10 22.56 -6.42
N GLU A 192 -3.54 22.75 -5.23
CA GLU A 192 -2.42 23.69 -5.01
C GLU A 192 -1.20 23.29 -5.84
N LEU A 193 -0.83 22.01 -5.85
CA LEU A 193 0.29 21.50 -6.66
C LEU A 193 0.05 21.70 -8.18
N ALA A 194 -1.19 21.62 -8.63
CA ALA A 194 -1.55 21.80 -10.04
C ALA A 194 -1.43 23.27 -10.50
N GLU A 195 -1.47 24.24 -9.58
CA GLU A 195 -1.20 25.66 -9.86
C GLU A 195 0.30 25.90 -10.05
N GLU A 196 1.13 25.28 -9.20
CA GLU A 196 2.59 25.40 -9.26
C GLU A 196 3.20 24.63 -10.45
N VAL A 197 2.63 23.46 -10.79
CA VAL A 197 3.12 22.57 -11.86
C VAL A 197 2.04 22.32 -12.93
N PRO A 198 1.63 23.35 -13.69
CA PRO A 198 0.47 23.28 -14.59
C PRO A 198 0.65 22.34 -15.77
N HIS A 199 1.90 21.97 -16.08
CA HIS A 199 2.26 21.09 -17.19
C HIS A 199 2.32 19.60 -16.80
N SER A 200 2.27 19.27 -15.51
CA SER A 200 2.28 17.87 -15.09
C SER A 200 0.90 17.25 -15.29
N LYS A 201 0.79 16.40 -16.31
CA LYS A 201 -0.42 15.60 -16.54
C LYS A 201 -0.72 14.64 -15.38
N TRP A 202 0.30 14.24 -14.61
CA TRP A 202 0.14 13.26 -13.55
C TRP A 202 -0.61 13.83 -12.36
N VAL A 203 -0.33 15.07 -11.99
CA VAL A 203 -1.09 15.81 -10.96
C VAL A 203 -2.56 15.87 -11.34
N VAL A 204 -2.86 16.33 -12.55
CA VAL A 204 -4.25 16.44 -13.05
C VAL A 204 -4.92 15.06 -13.12
N LEU A 205 -4.21 14.01 -13.55
CA LEU A 205 -4.75 12.66 -13.61
C LEU A 205 -5.01 12.07 -12.22
N GLY A 206 -4.13 12.30 -11.26
CA GLY A 206 -4.29 11.91 -9.86
C GLY A 206 -5.54 12.53 -9.26
N MET A 207 -5.71 13.85 -9.43
CA MET A 207 -6.92 14.58 -9.02
C MET A 207 -8.19 14.00 -9.64
N VAL A 208 -8.19 13.75 -10.95
CA VAL A 208 -9.36 13.18 -11.64
C VAL A 208 -9.73 11.81 -11.07
N ASN A 209 -8.74 10.94 -10.82
CA ASN A 209 -9.01 9.61 -10.26
C ASN A 209 -9.61 9.69 -8.86
N CYS A 210 -9.03 10.52 -7.97
CA CYS A 210 -9.54 10.73 -6.62
C CYS A 210 -10.94 11.37 -6.64
N GLY A 211 -11.14 12.43 -7.41
CA GLY A 211 -12.43 13.11 -7.53
C GLY A 211 -13.52 12.24 -8.14
N MET A 212 -13.19 11.35 -9.09
CA MET A 212 -14.14 10.35 -9.61
C MET A 212 -14.59 9.37 -8.53
N MET A 213 -13.69 8.96 -7.63
CA MET A 213 -14.04 8.10 -6.50
C MET A 213 -14.96 8.84 -5.53
N LEU A 214 -14.62 10.08 -5.17
CA LEU A 214 -15.43 10.94 -4.30
C LEU A 214 -16.83 11.18 -4.87
N LEU A 215 -16.94 11.54 -6.16
CA LEU A 215 -18.21 11.77 -6.84
C LEU A 215 -19.10 10.52 -6.82
N LYS A 216 -18.53 9.32 -6.99
CA LYS A 216 -19.29 8.05 -6.90
C LYS A 216 -19.84 7.78 -5.50
N ARG A 217 -19.21 8.31 -4.45
CA ARG A 217 -19.60 8.08 -3.06
C ARG A 217 -20.53 9.17 -2.53
N GLN A 218 -20.45 10.38 -3.08
CA GLN A 218 -21.18 11.57 -2.64
C GLN A 218 -22.24 12.01 -3.67
N GLN A 219 -22.92 11.05 -4.32
CA GLN A 219 -23.87 11.32 -5.40
C GLN A 219 -25.05 12.20 -4.96
N ASP A 220 -25.51 12.03 -3.72
CA ASP A 220 -26.64 12.79 -3.17
C ASP A 220 -26.26 14.20 -2.66
N SER A 221 -24.98 14.59 -2.78
CA SER A 221 -24.52 15.93 -2.41
C SER A 221 -25.08 16.99 -3.37
N SER A 222 -25.45 18.15 -2.84
CA SER A 222 -25.82 19.33 -3.64
C SER A 222 -24.75 19.72 -4.65
N ASP A 223 -23.49 19.38 -4.36
CA ASP A 223 -22.32 19.84 -5.10
C ASP A 223 -21.90 18.85 -6.21
N ALA A 224 -22.54 17.69 -6.30
CA ALA A 224 -22.20 16.63 -7.25
C ALA A 224 -22.19 17.12 -8.71
N GLY A 225 -23.12 18.01 -9.07
CA GLY A 225 -23.16 18.62 -10.41
C GLY A 225 -21.96 19.52 -10.71
N SER A 226 -21.53 20.30 -9.73
CA SER A 226 -20.35 21.18 -9.85
C SER A 226 -19.07 20.35 -9.93
N GLN A 227 -18.91 19.36 -9.04
CA GLN A 227 -17.78 18.43 -9.04
C GLN A 227 -17.66 17.67 -10.36
N ARG A 228 -18.78 17.17 -10.92
CA ARG A 228 -18.81 16.52 -12.23
C ARG A 228 -18.30 17.44 -13.34
N THR A 229 -18.73 18.70 -13.35
CA THR A 229 -18.32 19.69 -14.34
C THR A 229 -16.83 20.02 -14.22
N ALA A 230 -16.31 20.15 -12.99
CA ALA A 230 -14.90 20.36 -12.73
C ALA A 230 -14.05 19.18 -13.25
N LEU A 231 -14.45 17.93 -12.98
CA LEU A 231 -13.75 16.74 -13.46
C LEU A 231 -13.71 16.64 -14.98
N LEU A 232 -14.81 16.99 -15.67
CA LEU A 232 -14.83 17.04 -17.14
C LEU A 232 -13.87 18.11 -17.68
N THR A 233 -13.81 19.28 -17.02
CA THR A 233 -12.84 20.33 -17.38
C THR A 233 -11.40 19.85 -17.23
N GLN A 234 -11.08 19.12 -16.16
CA GLN A 234 -9.75 18.54 -15.97
C GLN A 234 -9.43 17.46 -17.00
N CYS A 235 -10.42 16.69 -17.44
CA CYS A 235 -10.24 15.72 -18.53
C CYS A 235 -9.90 16.41 -19.85
N GLN A 236 -10.52 17.54 -20.16
CA GLN A 236 -10.15 18.35 -21.32
C GLN A 236 -8.71 18.87 -21.21
N LYS A 237 -8.31 19.37 -20.03
CA LYS A 237 -6.91 19.76 -19.77
C LYS A 237 -5.93 18.60 -20.00
N LEU A 238 -6.29 17.37 -19.61
CA LEU A 238 -5.46 16.18 -19.88
C LEU A 238 -5.33 15.85 -21.37
N ILE A 239 -6.39 16.06 -22.16
CA ILE A 239 -6.33 15.88 -23.62
C ILE A 239 -5.32 16.85 -24.25
N ASP A 240 -5.29 18.09 -23.75
CA ASP A 240 -4.36 19.11 -24.24
C ASP A 240 -2.91 18.83 -23.79
N LEU A 241 -2.72 18.32 -22.56
CA LEU A 241 -1.40 18.00 -22.01
C LEU A 241 -0.80 16.67 -22.55
N ASP A 242 -1.62 15.68 -22.90
CA ASP A 242 -1.16 14.37 -23.40
C ASP A 242 -2.01 13.87 -24.60
N PRO A 243 -1.86 14.51 -25.78
CA PRO A 243 -2.69 14.21 -26.95
C PRO A 243 -2.61 12.75 -27.43
N ASP A 244 -1.47 12.09 -27.22
CA ASP A 244 -1.24 10.69 -27.60
C ASP A 244 -2.19 9.74 -26.86
N ARG A 245 -2.63 10.12 -25.64
CA ARG A 245 -3.56 9.33 -24.81
C ARG A 245 -4.97 9.91 -24.79
N LYS A 246 -5.33 10.81 -25.70
CA LYS A 246 -6.68 11.42 -25.77
C LYS A 246 -7.83 10.42 -25.65
N GLY A 247 -7.71 9.25 -26.27
CA GLY A 247 -8.75 8.21 -26.21
C GLY A 247 -9.03 7.71 -24.79
N ARG A 248 -8.00 7.66 -23.93
CA ARG A 248 -8.14 7.33 -22.51
C ARG A 248 -8.93 8.40 -21.78
N TYR A 249 -8.63 9.68 -21.99
CA TYR A 249 -9.29 10.79 -21.30
C TYR A 249 -10.75 10.95 -21.74
N VAL A 250 -11.04 10.80 -23.03
CA VAL A 250 -12.42 10.73 -23.53
C VAL A 250 -13.18 9.57 -22.87
N SER A 251 -12.54 8.41 -22.69
CA SER A 251 -13.16 7.30 -21.95
C SER A 251 -13.40 7.62 -20.47
N LEU A 252 -12.55 8.44 -19.85
CA LEU A 252 -12.77 8.91 -18.48
C LEU A 252 -13.97 9.86 -18.43
N GLU A 253 -14.10 10.81 -19.36
CA GLU A 253 -15.26 11.70 -19.45
C GLU A 253 -16.57 10.91 -19.57
N GLN A 254 -16.60 9.90 -20.44
CA GLN A 254 -17.76 9.02 -20.58
C GLN A 254 -18.04 8.23 -19.29
N THR A 255 -17.02 7.92 -18.51
CA THR A 255 -17.19 7.28 -17.20
C THR A 255 -17.76 8.28 -16.19
N ILE A 256 -17.26 9.53 -16.17
CA ILE A 256 -17.73 10.60 -15.29
C ILE A 256 -19.21 10.91 -15.54
N LEU A 257 -19.63 11.00 -16.80
CA LEU A 257 -21.02 11.25 -17.19
C LEU A 257 -21.99 10.13 -16.76
N LYS A 258 -21.49 8.90 -16.59
CA LYS A 258 -22.28 7.74 -16.15
C LYS A 258 -22.39 7.62 -14.64
N ILE A 259 -21.59 8.34 -13.87
CA ILE A 259 -21.74 8.42 -12.41
C ILE A 259 -23.00 9.24 -12.16
N ALA A 260 -24.13 8.56 -11.91
CA ALA A 260 -25.43 9.17 -11.65
C ALA A 260 -25.38 10.10 -10.44
#